data_AF-X1UDA5-F1
#
_entry.id   AF-X1UDA5-F1
#
_cell.length_a   1.000
_cell.length_b   1.000
_cell.length_c   1.000
_cell.angle_alpha   90.00
_cell.angle_beta   90.00
_cell.angle_gamma   90.00
#
_symmetry.space_group_name_H-M   'P 1'
#
loop_
_entity.id
_entity.type
_entity.pdbx_description
1 polymer ?
#
loop_
_entity_poly.entity_id
_entity_poly.type
_entity_poly.pdbx_seq_one_letter_code
_entity_poly.pdbx_strand_id
1 'polypeptide(L)'
;VVGFINGKRTIREIVESSGYSEAELAAIFSMLDRYRWITLSRRANKESVLVKLTDTPRRLIGVYGDQLDGFVELCDGTRTLEQVCELVPFDIEVLMTIAKNLIDTGVLGYGEKPSEGGGSTE
;
A
#
# COMPACT_ATOMS: atom_id res chain seq x y z
N VAL A 1 -13.25 -29.30 4.86
CA VAL A 1 -13.37 -27.93 4.30
C VAL A 1 -11.99 -27.30 4.39
N VAL A 2 -11.25 -27.21 3.29
CA VAL A 2 -9.94 -26.57 3.26
C VAL A 2 -10.21 -25.07 3.38
N GLY A 3 -10.09 -24.54 4.58
CA GLY A 3 -10.29 -23.12 4.85
C GLY A 3 -9.24 -22.34 4.07
N PHE A 4 -9.69 -21.51 3.13
CA PHE A 4 -8.84 -20.50 2.51
C PHE A 4 -8.21 -19.67 3.64
N ILE A 5 -6.88 -19.77 3.80
CA ILE A 5 -6.12 -18.96 4.74
C ILE A 5 -6.08 -17.55 4.14
N ASN A 6 -7.12 -16.78 4.45
CA ASN A 6 -7.36 -15.45 3.92
C ASN A 6 -6.60 -14.42 4.75
N GLY A 7 -5.27 -14.45 4.66
CA GLY A 7 -4.40 -13.45 5.28
C GLY A 7 -3.40 -12.95 4.27
N LYS A 8 -3.35 -11.62 4.02
CA LYS A 8 -2.24 -11.00 3.31
C LYS A 8 -0.94 -11.47 4.00
N ARG A 9 -0.08 -12.21 3.29
CA ARG A 9 1.23 -12.67 3.76
C ARG A 9 2.32 -11.80 3.17
N THR A 10 3.40 -11.59 3.91
CA THR A 10 4.60 -10.99 3.31
C THR A 10 5.28 -12.01 2.40
N ILE A 11 6.01 -11.54 1.39
CA ILE A 11 6.81 -12.44 0.53
C ILE A 11 7.76 -13.28 1.39
N ARG A 12 8.36 -12.68 2.44
CA ARG A 12 9.24 -13.38 3.38
C ARG A 12 8.53 -14.54 4.09
N GLU A 13 7.33 -14.33 4.61
CA GLU A 13 6.55 -15.41 5.24
C GLU A 13 6.25 -16.55 4.26
N ILE A 14 6.00 -16.24 2.99
CA ILE A 14 5.79 -17.25 1.95
C ILE A 14 7.08 -18.02 1.68
N VAL A 15 8.22 -17.33 1.60
CA VAL A 15 9.55 -17.95 1.42
C VAL A 15 9.84 -18.92 2.57
N GLU A 16 9.75 -18.44 3.80
CA GLU A 16 10.08 -19.22 5.00
C GLU A 16 9.17 -20.44 5.19
N SER A 17 7.88 -20.34 4.80
CA SER A 17 6.92 -21.42 5.00
C SER A 17 6.84 -22.44 3.84
N SER A 18 7.31 -22.08 2.65
CA SER A 18 7.13 -22.91 1.45
C SER A 18 8.26 -23.90 1.20
N GLY A 19 9.45 -23.64 1.75
CA GLY A 19 10.64 -24.47 1.49
C GLY A 19 11.24 -24.31 0.09
N TYR A 20 10.71 -23.38 -0.72
CA TYR A 20 11.27 -23.04 -2.03
C TYR A 20 12.45 -22.06 -1.89
N SER A 21 13.36 -22.12 -2.86
CA SER A 21 14.39 -21.10 -3.01
C SER A 21 13.79 -19.76 -3.47
N GLU A 22 14.51 -18.66 -3.25
CA GLU A 22 14.10 -17.33 -3.73
C GLU A 22 13.90 -17.31 -5.26
N ALA A 23 14.74 -18.03 -6.01
CA ALA A 23 14.64 -18.10 -7.47
C ALA A 23 13.35 -18.79 -7.94
N GLU A 24 12.97 -19.91 -7.29
CA GLU A 24 11.73 -20.62 -7.59
C GLU A 24 10.51 -19.75 -7.26
N LEU A 25 10.54 -19.06 -6.12
CA LEU A 25 9.45 -18.15 -5.72
C LEU A 25 9.32 -16.95 -6.65
N ALA A 26 10.44 -16.36 -7.08
CA ALA A 26 10.42 -15.30 -8.07
C ALA A 26 9.77 -15.76 -9.39
N ALA A 27 10.08 -16.98 -9.84
CA ALA A 27 9.46 -17.57 -11.03
C ALA A 27 7.96 -17.81 -10.83
N ILE A 28 7.55 -18.35 -9.67
CA ILE A 28 6.13 -18.57 -9.32
C ILE A 28 5.38 -17.24 -9.28
N PHE A 29 5.87 -16.24 -8.55
CA PHE A 29 5.23 -14.93 -8.49
C PHE A 29 5.15 -14.27 -9.86
N SER A 30 6.19 -14.39 -10.69
CA SER A 30 6.17 -13.88 -12.07
C SER A 30 5.07 -14.54 -12.91
N MET A 31 4.88 -15.86 -12.78
CA MET A 31 3.79 -16.56 -13.48
C MET A 31 2.41 -16.14 -12.96
N LEU A 32 2.23 -16.08 -11.64
CA LEU A 32 0.95 -15.70 -11.03
C LEU A 32 0.56 -14.25 -11.36
N ASP A 33 1.54 -13.34 -11.34
CA ASP A 33 1.35 -11.94 -11.71
C ASP A 33 1.04 -11.79 -13.20
N ARG A 34 1.73 -12.52 -14.09
CA ARG A 34 1.45 -12.54 -15.53
C ARG A 34 -0.01 -12.91 -15.84
N TYR A 35 -0.60 -13.84 -15.09
CA TYR A 35 -2.00 -14.22 -15.23
C TYR A 35 -2.96 -13.39 -14.36
N ARG A 36 -2.46 -12.37 -13.65
CA ARG A 36 -3.22 -11.51 -12.72
C ARG A 36 -3.96 -12.30 -11.64
N TRP A 37 -3.37 -13.41 -11.19
CA TRP A 37 -3.93 -14.23 -10.11
C TRP A 37 -3.56 -13.71 -8.72
N ILE A 38 -2.55 -12.84 -8.65
CA ILE A 38 -2.12 -12.16 -7.43
C ILE A 38 -1.99 -10.66 -7.66
N THR A 39 -1.95 -9.91 -6.56
CA THR A 39 -1.56 -8.49 -6.58
C THR A 39 -0.47 -8.31 -5.52
N LEU A 40 0.70 -7.84 -5.95
CA LEU A 40 1.79 -7.48 -5.06
C LEU A 40 1.68 -5.99 -4.77
N SER A 41 1.51 -5.65 -3.49
CA SER A 41 1.44 -4.26 -3.05
C SER A 41 2.56 -3.97 -2.05
N ARG A 42 3.15 -2.79 -2.14
CA ARG A 42 4.01 -2.28 -1.06
C ARG A 42 3.15 -2.07 0.18
N ARG A 43 3.72 -2.31 1.37
CA ARG A 43 3.11 -1.94 2.65
C ARG A 43 3.46 -0.48 2.91
N ALA A 44 2.45 0.37 3.15
CA ALA A 44 2.68 1.72 3.64
C ALA A 44 3.33 1.66 5.04
N ASN A 45 4.11 2.68 5.38
CA ASN A 45 4.72 2.90 6.69
C ASN A 45 4.67 4.39 7.02
N LYS A 46 5.13 4.77 8.22
CA LYS A 46 5.10 6.16 8.70
C LYS A 46 5.85 7.13 7.78
N GLU A 47 6.90 6.65 7.13
CA GLU A 47 7.76 7.39 6.21
C GLU A 47 7.21 7.41 4.77
N SER A 48 6.12 6.68 4.51
CA SER A 48 5.50 6.66 3.19
C SER A 48 4.94 8.03 2.86
N VAL A 49 5.25 8.50 1.66
CA VAL A 49 4.67 9.70 1.06
C VAL A 49 3.58 9.24 0.11
N LEU A 50 2.36 9.69 0.33
CA LEU A 50 1.21 9.32 -0.49
C LEU A 50 0.71 10.54 -1.26
N VAL A 51 0.11 10.27 -2.42
CA VAL A 51 -0.51 11.26 -3.29
C VAL A 51 -1.95 10.86 -3.60
N LYS A 52 -2.86 11.84 -3.55
CA LYS A 52 -4.23 11.69 -4.02
C LYS A 52 -4.25 11.43 -5.52
N LEU A 53 -4.88 10.32 -5.92
CA LEU A 53 -5.07 9.95 -7.32
C LEU A 53 -6.49 10.27 -7.80
N THR A 54 -7.49 10.05 -6.96
CA THR A 54 -8.90 10.30 -7.26
C THR A 54 -9.62 10.86 -6.04
N ASP A 55 -10.84 11.36 -6.24
CA ASP A 55 -11.70 11.74 -5.12
C ASP A 55 -12.14 10.52 -4.30
N THR A 56 -12.39 10.75 -3.01
CA THR A 56 -12.86 9.72 -2.08
C THR A 56 -14.26 9.24 -2.48
N PRO A 57 -14.48 7.94 -2.72
CA PRO A 57 -15.81 7.40 -2.94
C PRO A 57 -16.71 7.63 -1.72
N ARG A 58 -17.95 8.08 -1.95
CA ARG A 58 -18.95 8.31 -0.87
C ARG A 58 -19.13 7.12 0.08
N ARG A 59 -18.94 5.90 -0.42
CA ARG A 59 -18.98 4.69 0.40
C ARG A 59 -17.92 4.69 1.51
N LEU A 60 -16.70 5.15 1.22
CA LEU A 60 -15.63 5.21 2.23
C LEU A 60 -15.87 6.34 3.23
N ILE A 61 -16.38 7.48 2.76
CA ILE A 61 -16.83 8.59 3.63
C ILE A 61 -17.90 8.09 4.61
N GLY A 62 -18.87 7.30 4.14
CA GLY A 62 -19.90 6.72 5.02
C GLY A 62 -19.37 5.74 6.08
N VAL A 63 -18.17 5.17 5.91
CA VAL A 63 -17.54 4.24 6.86
C VAL A 63 -16.61 4.95 7.83
N TYR A 64 -15.81 5.90 7.33
CA TYR A 64 -14.74 6.56 8.09
C TYR A 64 -15.06 8.00 8.51
N GLY A 65 -16.17 8.56 8.04
CA GLY A 65 -16.60 9.93 8.30
C GLY A 65 -15.97 10.97 7.37
N ASP A 66 -16.47 12.21 7.48
CA ASP A 66 -16.07 13.34 6.62
C ASP A 66 -14.61 13.74 6.78
N GLN A 67 -13.97 13.36 7.90
CA GLN A 67 -12.54 13.62 8.13
C GLN A 67 -11.62 12.83 7.20
N LEU A 68 -12.16 11.80 6.53
CA LEU A 68 -11.44 11.06 5.51
C LEU A 68 -11.01 11.96 4.34
N ASP A 69 -11.87 12.90 3.92
CA ASP A 69 -11.54 13.82 2.83
C ASP A 69 -10.40 14.74 3.25
N GLY A 70 -10.43 15.28 4.47
CA GLY A 70 -9.33 16.06 5.02
C GLY A 70 -8.00 15.30 5.00
N PHE A 71 -8.02 14.02 5.37
CA PHE A 71 -6.83 13.16 5.28
C PHE A 71 -6.34 12.95 3.84
N VAL A 72 -7.25 12.65 2.91
CA VAL A 72 -6.93 12.41 1.50
C VAL A 72 -6.35 13.66 0.84
N GLU A 73 -6.87 14.85 1.14
CA GLU A 73 -6.35 16.13 0.63
C GLU A 73 -4.94 16.46 1.18
N LEU A 74 -4.59 15.99 2.37
CA LEU A 74 -3.25 16.18 2.95
C LEU A 74 -2.19 15.26 2.31
N CYS A 75 -2.62 14.20 1.64
CA CYS A 75 -1.75 13.29 0.88
C CYS A 75 -1.43 13.91 -0.49
N ASP A 76 -0.51 14.88 -0.51
CA ASP A 76 -0.16 15.68 -1.69
C ASP A 76 1.15 15.27 -2.38
N GLY A 77 1.77 14.18 -1.94
CA GLY A 77 3.07 13.73 -2.44
C GLY A 77 4.28 14.45 -1.84
N THR A 78 4.11 15.31 -0.84
CA THR A 78 5.22 16.04 -0.19
C THR A 78 5.46 15.61 1.25
N ARG A 79 4.38 15.27 1.97
CA ARG A 79 4.41 14.93 3.40
C ARG A 79 4.41 13.42 3.62
N THR A 80 5.09 12.99 4.69
CA THR A 80 5.01 11.59 5.14
C THR A 80 3.70 11.34 5.87
N LEU A 81 3.27 10.08 5.97
CA LEU A 81 2.09 9.71 6.74
C LEU A 81 2.19 10.12 8.22
N GLU A 82 3.39 10.10 8.80
CA GLU A 82 3.63 10.63 10.14
C GLU A 82 3.30 12.12 10.26
N GLN A 83 3.78 12.94 9.32
CA GLN A 83 3.49 14.38 9.29
C GLN A 83 2.01 14.66 9.03
N VAL A 84 1.36 13.86 8.19
CA VAL A 84 -0.09 13.97 7.96
C VAL A 84 -0.86 13.62 9.23
N CYS A 85 -0.41 12.62 10.00
CA CYS A 85 -1.03 12.19 11.25
C CYS A 85 -1.05 13.30 12.32
N GLU A 86 -0.08 14.21 12.33
CA GLU A 86 -0.05 15.36 13.24
C GLU A 86 -1.15 16.40 12.92
N LEU A 87 -1.69 16.37 11.70
CA LEU A 87 -2.66 17.36 11.20
C LEU A 87 -4.11 16.86 11.25
N VAL A 88 -4.32 15.59 11.58
CA VAL A 88 -5.64 14.97 11.66
C VAL A 88 -5.85 14.31 13.02
N PRO A 89 -7.08 14.25 13.54
CA PRO A 89 -7.35 13.68 14.86
C PRO A 89 -7.45 12.14 14.82
N PHE A 90 -6.56 11.49 14.07
CA PHE A 90 -6.47 10.03 14.00
C PHE A 90 -5.18 9.55 14.64
N ASP A 91 -5.25 8.42 15.32
CA ASP A 91 -4.05 7.70 15.71
C ASP A 91 -3.35 7.12 14.46
N ILE A 92 -2.01 7.05 14.51
CA ILE A 92 -1.20 6.59 13.39
C ILE A 92 -1.58 5.15 12.95
N GLU A 93 -1.98 4.26 13.85
CA GLU A 93 -2.38 2.89 13.49
C GLU A 93 -3.69 2.87 12.70
N VAL A 94 -4.63 3.72 13.08
CA VAL A 94 -5.91 3.91 12.39
C VAL A 94 -5.66 4.49 11.01
N LEU A 95 -4.84 5.55 10.94
CA LEU A 95 -4.47 6.22 9.70
C LEU A 95 -3.73 5.30 8.74
N MET A 96 -2.84 4.45 9.25
CA MET A 96 -2.16 3.40 8.49
C MET A 96 -3.14 2.37 7.89
N THR A 97 -4.19 2.02 8.64
CA THR A 97 -5.24 1.11 8.16
C THR A 97 -6.10 1.77 7.08
N ILE A 98 -6.47 3.04 7.29
CA ILE A 98 -7.23 3.84 6.32
C ILE A 98 -6.41 4.03 5.03
N ALA A 99 -5.15 4.43 5.14
CA ALA A 99 -4.24 4.62 4.01
C ALA A 99 -4.11 3.36 3.17
N LYS A 100 -3.94 2.19 3.80
CA LYS A 100 -3.92 0.90 3.11
C LYS A 100 -5.20 0.66 2.30
N ASN A 101 -6.37 0.90 2.89
CA ASN A 101 -7.64 0.69 2.19
C ASN A 101 -7.85 1.69 1.04
N LEU A 102 -7.38 2.92 1.20
CA LEU A 102 -7.41 3.93 0.14
C LEU A 102 -6.45 3.60 -1.00
N ILE A 103 -5.29 3.02 -0.70
CA ILE A 103 -4.37 2.49 -1.72
C ILE A 103 -4.99 1.29 -2.44
N ASP A 104 -5.53 0.33 -1.68
CA ASP A 104 -6.19 -0.87 -2.23
C ASP A 104 -7.41 -0.50 -3.13
N THR A 105 -8.04 0.64 -2.88
CA THR A 105 -9.19 1.15 -3.67
C THR A 105 -8.80 2.15 -4.77
N GLY A 106 -7.52 2.48 -4.90
CA GLY A 106 -7.01 3.39 -5.93
C GLY A 106 -7.24 4.88 -5.67
N VAL A 107 -7.66 5.26 -4.47
CA VAL A 107 -7.83 6.67 -4.07
C VAL A 107 -6.50 7.34 -3.80
N LEU A 108 -5.58 6.60 -3.15
CA LEU A 108 -4.22 7.05 -2.86
C LEU A 108 -3.19 6.21 -3.62
N GLY A 109 -2.10 6.86 -4.03
CA GLY A 109 -0.91 6.24 -4.61
C GLY A 109 0.33 6.57 -3.80
N TYR A 110 1.43 5.87 -4.06
CA TYR A 110 2.73 6.27 -3.53
C TYR A 110 3.27 7.45 -4.33
N GLY A 111 3.62 8.54 -3.64
CA GLY A 111 4.38 9.63 -4.24
C GLY A 111 5.83 9.16 -4.41
N GLU A 112 6.29 9.01 -5.65
CA GLU A 112 7.70 8.73 -5.90
C GLU A 112 8.53 9.92 -5.42
N LYS A 113 9.39 9.71 -4.41
CA LYS A 113 10.64 10.47 -4.38
C LYS A 113 11.43 10.01 -5.60
N PRO A 114 11.95 10.92 -6.45
CA PRO A 114 12.83 10.51 -7.54
C PRO A 114 13.95 9.68 -6.95
N SER A 115 14.12 8.46 -7.45
CA SER A 115 15.27 7.63 -7.12
C SER A 115 16.52 8.32 -7.64
N GLU A 116 17.30 8.91 -6.74
CA GLU A 116 18.71 9.18 -7.03
C GLU A 116 19.39 7.81 -7.23
N GLY A 117 19.55 7.38 -8.48
CA GLY A 117 20.25 6.12 -8.76
C GLY A 117 19.89 5.41 -10.06
N GLY A 118 19.61 6.13 -11.15
CA GLY A 118 19.62 5.59 -12.51
C GLY A 118 20.90 6.00 -13.21
N GLY A 119 22.05 5.43 -12.81
CA GLY A 119 23.29 5.59 -13.54
C GLY A 119 23.17 4.90 -14.90
N SER A 120 22.94 5.68 -15.95
CA SER A 120 23.11 5.25 -17.33
C SER A 120 24.56 4.87 -17.56
N THR A 121 24.84 3.57 -17.67
CA THR A 121 25.98 3.09 -18.44
C THR A 121 25.51 2.86 -19.86
N GLU A 122 25.85 3.81 -20.73
CA GLU A 122 26.18 3.54 -22.13
C GLU A 122 27.68 3.76 -22.31
#